data_AF-A0A6L3XYN2-F1
#
_entry.id   AF-A0A6L3XYN2-F1
#
_cell.length_a   1.000
_cell.length_b   1.000
_cell.length_c   1.000
_cell.angle_alpha   90.00
_cell.angle_beta   90.00
_cell.angle_gamma   90.00
#
_symmetry.space_group_name_H-M   'P 1'
#
loop_
_entity.id
_entity.type
_entity.pdbx_description
1 polymer ?
#
loop_
_entity_poly.entity_id
_entity_poly.type
_entity_poly.pdbx_seq_one_letter_code
_entity_poly.pdbx_strand_id
1 'polypeptide(L)'
;MMQMFSGASSGGWFEKAQRFGKSFMLPIAILPAAGLLLGIGGALSNPNTLTAYPFLDVGWLQAIFTIMSSAGSIVFANLSVLFAVGVAVGLAKNDKGTAGLAALLAYLVMNATINALLILTGKLAHDNPGAVGQGMTLGIQTLETGVFGGVVIGLVTCALHHRFNKIALPQFLGFFGGSRFVPIISSLAARLAGALMK
;
A
#
# COMPACT_ATOMS: atom_id res chain seq x y z
N MET A 1 49.90 -16.81 11.28
CA MET A 1 48.93 -17.02 12.36
C MET A 1 47.76 -16.02 12.26
N MET A 2 47.05 -15.98 11.13
CA MET A 2 45.89 -15.09 10.94
C MET A 2 44.92 -15.71 9.91
N GLN A 3 44.53 -16.96 10.16
CA GLN A 3 43.34 -17.60 9.58
C GLN A 3 42.37 -17.92 10.73
N MET A 4 41.97 -16.92 11.52
CA MET A 4 41.11 -17.12 12.70
C MET A 4 39.79 -16.35 12.67
N PHE A 5 39.36 -15.86 11.51
CA PHE A 5 38.00 -15.34 11.34
C PHE A 5 37.38 -15.78 10.01
N SER A 6 37.36 -17.10 9.80
CA SER A 6 36.38 -17.75 8.93
C SER A 6 35.26 -18.27 9.82
N GLY A 7 34.04 -17.74 9.67
CA GLY A 7 32.85 -18.36 10.25
C GLY A 7 31.84 -17.41 10.91
N ALA A 8 30.97 -16.78 10.11
CA ALA A 8 29.59 -16.53 10.49
C ALA A 8 28.72 -16.45 9.22
N SER A 9 27.78 -17.38 9.09
CA SER A 9 26.88 -17.61 7.96
C SER A 9 25.79 -16.54 7.79
N SER A 10 26.12 -15.24 7.89
CA SER A 10 25.13 -14.14 7.94
C SER A 10 24.67 -13.59 6.58
N GLY A 11 25.29 -14.01 5.47
CA GLY A 11 25.01 -13.46 4.13
C GLY A 11 23.55 -13.57 3.69
N GLY A 12 22.88 -14.69 3.96
CA GLY A 12 21.52 -14.94 3.49
C GLY A 12 20.42 -14.13 4.19
N TRP A 13 20.59 -13.82 5.48
CA TRP A 13 19.63 -12.96 6.20
C TRP A 13 19.84 -11.48 5.82
N PHE A 14 21.10 -11.04 5.76
CA PHE A 14 21.44 -9.68 5.34
C PHE A 14 20.96 -9.40 3.91
N GLU A 15 21.13 -10.36 2.99
CA GLU A 15 20.64 -10.24 1.62
C GLU A 15 19.11 -10.13 1.56
N LYS A 16 18.37 -10.91 2.37
CA LYS A 16 16.90 -10.81 2.45
C LYS A 16 16.46 -9.46 3.01
N ALA A 17 17.11 -8.96 4.05
CA ALA A 17 16.84 -7.65 4.62
C ALA A 17 17.16 -6.51 3.62
N GLN A 18 18.25 -6.64 2.85
CA GLN A 18 18.61 -5.69 1.81
C GLN A 18 17.59 -5.69 0.66
N ARG A 19 17.13 -6.87 0.22
CA ARG A 19 16.08 -7.00 -0.80
C ARG A 19 14.76 -6.42 -0.31
N PHE A 20 14.41 -6.63 0.96
CA PHE A 20 13.28 -6.00 1.61
C PHE A 20 13.40 -4.48 1.58
N GLY A 21 14.51 -3.91 2.02
CA GLY A 21 14.76 -2.46 1.93
C GLY A 21 14.64 -1.91 0.51
N LYS A 22 15.18 -2.62 -0.49
CA LYS A 22 15.04 -2.23 -1.91
C LYS A 22 13.60 -2.24 -2.41
N SER A 23 12.73 -3.12 -1.89
CA SER A 23 11.32 -3.18 -2.30
C SER A 23 10.53 -1.91 -1.97
N PHE A 24 10.93 -1.19 -0.91
CA PHE A 24 10.35 0.10 -0.54
C PHE A 24 10.72 1.25 -1.48
N MET A 25 11.74 1.08 -2.32
CA MET A 25 12.15 2.15 -3.23
C MET A 25 11.07 2.49 -4.25
N LEU A 26 10.28 1.50 -4.68
CA LEU A 26 9.20 1.71 -5.67
C LEU A 26 8.15 2.72 -5.16
N PRO A 27 7.54 2.55 -3.98
CA PRO A 27 6.63 3.55 -3.42
C PRO A 27 7.32 4.87 -3.07
N ILE A 28 8.53 4.81 -2.49
CA ILE A 28 9.22 6.02 -2.01
C ILE A 28 9.58 6.96 -3.16
N ALA A 29 9.90 6.42 -4.34
CA ALA A 29 10.28 7.21 -5.50
C ALA A 29 9.21 8.22 -5.96
N ILE A 30 7.92 7.98 -5.68
CA ILE A 30 6.84 8.89 -6.08
C ILE A 30 6.55 10.00 -5.06
N LEU A 31 7.02 9.86 -3.82
CA LEU A 31 6.74 10.80 -2.73
C LEU A 31 7.30 12.21 -2.97
N PRO A 32 8.53 12.41 -3.53
CA PRO A 32 9.04 13.75 -3.80
C PRO A 32 8.17 14.53 -4.80
N ALA A 33 7.74 13.87 -5.87
CA ALA A 33 6.87 14.51 -6.87
C ALA A 33 5.50 14.87 -6.27
N ALA A 34 4.90 13.96 -5.51
CA ALA A 34 3.64 14.22 -4.81
C ALA A 34 3.79 15.35 -3.78
N GLY A 35 4.90 15.38 -3.05
CA GLY A 35 5.21 16.42 -2.07
C GLY A 35 5.39 17.80 -2.70
N LEU A 36 6.05 17.88 -3.86
CA LEU A 36 6.18 19.14 -4.61
C LEU A 36 4.82 19.63 -5.12
N LEU A 37 3.98 18.75 -5.66
CA LEU A 37 2.64 19.10 -6.12
C LEU A 37 1.76 19.62 -4.97
N LEU A 38 1.75 18.89 -3.84
CA LEU A 38 1.00 19.27 -2.65
C LEU A 38 1.53 20.56 -2.03
N GLY A 39 2.85 20.68 -1.89
CA GLY A 39 3.51 21.83 -1.27
C GLY A 39 3.32 23.11 -2.07
N ILE A 40 3.63 23.09 -3.38
CA ILE A 40 3.49 24.26 -4.25
C ILE A 40 2.01 24.62 -4.40
N GLY A 41 1.15 23.64 -4.71
CA GLY A 41 -0.29 23.87 -4.86
C GLY A 41 -0.90 24.46 -3.59
N GLY A 42 -0.66 23.83 -2.44
CA GLY A 42 -1.22 24.27 -1.16
C GLY A 42 -0.64 25.60 -0.66
N ALA A 43 0.64 25.89 -0.90
CA ALA A 43 1.25 27.15 -0.51
C ALA A 43 0.72 28.33 -1.33
N LEU A 44 0.58 28.16 -2.66
CA LEU A 44 0.16 29.22 -3.57
C LEU A 44 -1.37 29.39 -3.63
N SER A 45 -2.14 28.42 -3.12
CA SER A 45 -3.59 28.52 -2.97
C SER A 45 -4.07 28.88 -1.56
N ASN A 46 -3.15 29.17 -0.63
CA ASN A 46 -3.52 29.50 0.74
C ASN A 46 -4.07 30.93 0.84
N PRO A 47 -5.16 31.16 1.60
CA PRO A 47 -5.69 32.51 1.85
C PRO A 47 -4.64 33.51 2.35
N ASN A 48 -3.72 33.08 3.21
CA ASN A 48 -2.64 33.94 3.74
C ASN A 48 -1.67 34.37 2.62
N THR A 49 -1.36 33.48 1.69
CA THR A 49 -0.48 33.78 0.54
C THR A 49 -1.14 34.73 -0.44
N LEU A 50 -2.46 34.59 -0.64
CA LEU A 50 -3.25 35.51 -1.46
C LEU A 50 -3.29 36.92 -0.86
N THR A 51 -3.39 37.04 0.47
CA THR A 51 -3.30 38.35 1.14
C THR A 51 -1.92 38.99 1.04
N ALA A 52 -0.84 38.19 1.07
CA ALA A 52 0.53 38.69 0.94
C ALA A 52 0.89 39.03 -0.52
N TYR A 53 0.32 38.30 -1.49
CA TYR A 53 0.60 38.43 -2.91
C TYR A 53 -0.69 38.48 -3.74
N PRO A 54 -1.36 39.64 -3.80
CA PRO A 54 -2.65 39.80 -4.48
C PRO A 54 -2.62 39.49 -5.99
N PHE A 55 -1.45 39.53 -6.62
CA PHE A 55 -1.29 39.17 -8.04
C PHE A 55 -1.53 37.68 -8.31
N LEU A 56 -1.51 36.83 -7.27
CA LEU A 56 -1.82 35.40 -7.36
C LEU A 56 -3.33 35.12 -7.30
N ASP A 57 -4.16 36.11 -6.94
CA ASP A 57 -5.61 35.97 -6.80
C ASP A 57 -6.32 36.03 -8.16
N VAL A 58 -5.97 35.07 -9.01
CA VAL A 58 -6.55 34.92 -10.34
C VAL A 58 -7.24 33.57 -10.40
N GLY A 59 -8.55 33.57 -10.67
CA GLY A 59 -9.39 32.38 -10.53
C GLY A 59 -8.88 31.15 -11.30
N TRP A 60 -8.36 31.32 -12.53
CA TRP A 60 -7.81 30.20 -13.30
C TRP A 60 -6.48 29.68 -12.73
N LEU A 61 -5.66 30.55 -12.16
CA LEU A 61 -4.37 30.19 -11.56
C LEU A 61 -4.60 29.44 -10.23
N GLN A 62 -5.55 29.91 -9.42
CA GLN A 62 -5.98 29.25 -8.19
C GLN A 62 -6.60 27.86 -8.45
N ALA A 63 -7.34 27.70 -9.55
CA ALA A 63 -7.83 26.40 -9.98
C ALA A 63 -6.67 25.43 -10.26
N ILE A 64 -5.61 25.88 -10.94
CA ILE A 64 -4.42 25.04 -11.20
C ILE A 64 -3.74 24.63 -9.90
N PHE A 65 -3.50 25.56 -8.97
CA PHE A 65 -2.87 25.24 -7.68
C PHE A 65 -3.71 24.29 -6.83
N THR A 66 -5.04 24.43 -6.87
CA THR A 66 -5.97 23.51 -6.20
C THR A 66 -5.90 22.11 -6.83
N ILE A 67 -5.87 22.01 -8.15
CA ILE A 67 -5.70 20.73 -8.87
C ILE A 67 -4.37 20.09 -8.52
N MET A 68 -3.27 20.86 -8.48
CA MET A 68 -1.95 20.38 -8.08
C MET A 68 -1.95 19.85 -6.65
N SER A 69 -2.52 20.61 -5.71
CA SER A 69 -2.64 20.21 -4.30
C SER A 69 -3.42 18.90 -4.16
N SER A 70 -4.57 18.79 -4.83
CA SER A 70 -5.39 17.58 -4.84
C SER A 70 -4.63 16.38 -5.40
N ALA A 71 -3.95 16.54 -6.55
CA ALA A 71 -3.15 15.51 -7.18
C ALA A 71 -1.97 15.04 -6.31
N GLY A 72 -1.37 15.93 -5.51
CA GLY A 72 -0.36 15.55 -4.52
C GLY A 72 -0.96 14.79 -3.34
N SER A 73 -2.08 15.31 -2.79
CA SER A 73 -2.72 14.77 -1.59
C SER A 73 -3.17 13.31 -1.74
N ILE A 74 -3.66 12.92 -2.92
CA ILE A 74 -4.20 11.58 -3.15
C ILE A 74 -3.13 10.48 -3.02
N VAL A 75 -1.87 10.80 -3.31
CA VAL A 75 -0.73 9.88 -3.17
C VAL A 75 -0.47 9.58 -1.69
N PHE A 76 -0.51 10.62 -0.84
CA PHE A 76 -0.34 10.46 0.61
C PHE A 76 -1.55 9.80 1.27
N ALA A 77 -2.76 10.09 0.81
CA ALA A 77 -3.99 9.47 1.30
C ALA A 77 -4.03 7.94 1.03
N ASN A 78 -3.33 7.48 0.00
CA ASN A 78 -3.30 6.07 -0.43
C ASN A 78 -1.92 5.43 -0.26
N LEU A 79 -1.10 5.98 0.64
CA LEU A 79 0.29 5.54 0.85
C LEU A 79 0.34 4.06 1.28
N SER A 80 -0.61 3.62 2.09
CA SER A 80 -0.79 2.23 2.53
C SER A 80 -0.88 1.24 1.35
N VAL A 81 -1.77 1.49 0.39
CA VAL A 81 -1.93 0.61 -0.79
C VAL A 81 -0.72 0.68 -1.72
N LEU A 82 -0.10 1.86 -1.87
CA LEU A 82 1.14 2.00 -2.63
C LEU A 82 2.24 1.10 -2.05
N PHE A 83 2.34 1.04 -0.72
CA PHE A 83 3.28 0.14 -0.05
C PHE A 83 2.90 -1.34 -0.18
N ALA A 84 1.62 -1.69 -0.11
CA ALA A 84 1.17 -3.07 -0.34
C ALA A 84 1.62 -3.58 -1.72
N VAL A 85 1.35 -2.80 -2.76
CA VAL A 85 1.74 -3.13 -4.14
C VAL A 85 3.25 -3.08 -4.30
N GLY A 86 3.91 -2.02 -3.83
CA GLY A 86 5.34 -1.82 -4.01
C GLY A 86 6.20 -2.88 -3.31
N VAL A 87 5.85 -3.29 -2.09
CA VAL A 87 6.53 -4.38 -1.37
C VAL A 87 6.35 -5.70 -2.12
N ALA A 88 5.13 -6.02 -2.56
CA ALA A 88 4.87 -7.25 -3.30
C ALA A 88 5.61 -7.30 -4.65
N VAL A 89 5.56 -6.23 -5.43
CA VAL A 89 6.24 -6.11 -6.73
C VAL A 89 7.76 -6.10 -6.57
N GLY A 90 8.27 -5.39 -5.57
CA GLY A 90 9.70 -5.25 -5.31
C GLY A 90 10.35 -6.55 -4.82
N LEU A 91 9.61 -7.39 -4.10
CA LEU A 91 10.08 -8.69 -3.63
C LEU A 91 9.76 -9.86 -4.59
N ALA A 92 8.83 -9.68 -5.53
CA ALA A 92 8.49 -10.71 -6.51
C ALA A 92 9.65 -10.97 -7.48
N LYS A 93 10.01 -12.25 -7.63
CA LYS A 93 11.09 -12.68 -8.55
C LYS A 93 10.60 -12.76 -10.01
N ASN A 94 9.39 -13.26 -10.20
CA ASN A 94 8.75 -13.46 -11.50
C ASN A 94 7.34 -12.86 -11.45
N ASP A 95 6.69 -12.68 -12.61
CA ASP A 95 5.28 -12.24 -12.71
C ASP A 95 4.95 -11.06 -11.80
N LYS A 96 5.81 -10.04 -11.80
CA LYS A 96 5.70 -8.86 -10.93
C LYS A 96 4.34 -8.17 -11.04
N GLY A 97 3.77 -8.15 -12.25
CA GLY A 97 2.42 -7.62 -12.49
C GLY A 97 1.33 -8.40 -11.73
N THR A 98 1.41 -9.73 -11.69
CA THR A 98 0.43 -10.54 -10.95
C THR A 98 0.60 -10.40 -9.44
N ALA A 99 1.85 -10.28 -8.96
CA ALA A 99 2.13 -10.01 -7.55
C ALA A 99 1.56 -8.66 -7.09
N GLY A 100 1.72 -7.60 -7.90
CA GLY A 100 1.18 -6.28 -7.62
C GLY A 100 -0.36 -6.27 -7.61
N LEU A 101 -0.98 -6.87 -8.64
CA LEU A 101 -2.44 -6.98 -8.71
C LEU A 101 -2.99 -7.81 -7.54
N ALA A 102 -2.34 -8.92 -7.19
CA ALA A 102 -2.72 -9.75 -6.05
C ALA A 102 -2.64 -8.97 -4.73
N ALA A 103 -1.63 -8.12 -4.56
CA ALA A 103 -1.45 -7.33 -3.33
C ALA A 103 -2.50 -6.23 -3.20
N LEU A 104 -2.84 -5.57 -4.31
CA LEU A 104 -3.94 -4.60 -4.34
C LEU A 104 -5.28 -5.26 -3.96
N LEU A 105 -5.59 -6.41 -4.57
CA LEU A 105 -6.81 -7.16 -4.28
C LEU A 105 -6.83 -7.64 -2.82
N ALA A 106 -5.73 -8.20 -2.33
CA ALA A 106 -5.58 -8.61 -0.94
C ALA A 106 -5.81 -7.42 0.02
N TYR A 107 -5.26 -6.24 -0.29
CA TYR A 107 -5.43 -5.05 0.53
C TYR A 107 -6.90 -4.58 0.58
N LEU A 108 -7.58 -4.58 -0.56
CA LEU A 108 -9.02 -4.27 -0.63
C LEU A 108 -9.86 -5.28 0.16
N VAL A 109 -9.56 -6.57 0.04
CA VAL A 109 -10.27 -7.64 0.78
C VAL A 109 -10.04 -7.53 2.29
N MET A 110 -8.83 -7.18 2.72
CA MET A 110 -8.55 -6.91 4.14
C MET A 110 -9.42 -5.77 4.66
N ASN A 111 -9.44 -4.62 3.97
CA ASN A 111 -10.23 -3.45 4.37
C ASN A 111 -11.74 -3.74 4.37
N ALA A 112 -12.24 -4.45 3.36
CA ALA A 112 -13.64 -4.88 3.30
C ALA A 112 -13.99 -5.82 4.47
N THR A 113 -13.07 -6.70 4.85
CA THR A 113 -13.26 -7.63 5.97
C THR A 113 -13.31 -6.88 7.30
N ILE A 114 -12.40 -5.92 7.52
CA ILE A 114 -12.41 -5.07 8.73
C ILE A 114 -13.71 -4.28 8.80
N ASN A 115 -14.15 -3.66 7.70
CA ASN A 115 -15.42 -2.94 7.62
C ASN A 115 -16.61 -3.85 7.99
N ALA A 116 -16.72 -5.03 7.37
CA ALA A 116 -17.79 -5.98 7.66
C ALA A 116 -17.78 -6.39 9.14
N LEU A 117 -16.60 -6.64 9.71
CA LEU A 117 -16.48 -6.95 11.12
C LEU A 117 -16.92 -5.76 11.99
N LEU A 118 -16.53 -4.52 11.66
CA LEU A 118 -16.92 -3.32 12.42
C LEU A 118 -18.43 -3.15 12.47
N ILE A 119 -19.11 -3.37 11.35
CA ILE A 119 -20.57 -3.41 11.24
C ILE A 119 -21.14 -4.49 12.16
N LEU A 120 -20.64 -5.73 12.07
CA LEU A 120 -21.14 -6.84 12.89
C LEU A 120 -20.96 -6.62 14.39
N THR A 121 -19.90 -5.91 14.79
CA THR A 121 -19.65 -5.59 16.21
C THR A 121 -20.32 -4.31 16.69
N GLY A 122 -21.01 -3.57 15.82
CA GLY A 122 -21.60 -2.27 16.17
C GLY A 122 -20.57 -1.19 16.54
N LYS A 123 -19.31 -1.32 16.11
CA LYS A 123 -18.19 -0.39 16.41
C LYS A 123 -17.89 0.56 15.25
N LEU A 124 -18.73 0.61 14.23
CA LEU A 124 -18.56 1.53 13.11
C LEU A 124 -18.86 2.95 13.59
N ALA A 125 -17.89 3.86 13.47
CA ALA A 125 -18.09 5.25 13.87
C ALA A 125 -18.80 6.04 12.78
N HIS A 126 -19.90 6.70 13.10
CA HIS A 126 -20.66 7.51 12.15
C HIS A 126 -20.27 8.99 12.18
N ASP A 127 -20.06 9.56 13.38
CA ASP A 127 -19.82 11.00 13.54
C ASP A 127 -18.35 11.39 13.44
N ASN A 128 -17.45 10.58 14.01
CA ASN A 128 -16.02 10.87 14.02
C ASN A 128 -15.16 9.60 13.85
N PRO A 129 -15.03 9.07 12.62
CA PRO A 129 -14.22 7.89 12.37
C PRO A 129 -12.76 8.06 12.82
N GLY A 130 -12.18 9.25 12.66
CA GLY A 130 -10.78 9.51 13.05
C GLY A 130 -10.51 9.35 14.54
N ALA A 131 -11.48 9.66 15.42
CA ALA A 131 -11.31 9.53 16.87
C ALA A 131 -11.15 8.07 17.35
N VAL A 132 -11.64 7.12 16.56
CA VAL A 132 -11.55 5.68 16.86
C VAL A 132 -10.55 4.96 15.95
N GLY A 133 -9.69 5.71 15.26
CA GLY A 133 -8.71 5.17 14.33
C GLY A 133 -9.32 4.56 13.07
N GLN A 134 -10.53 4.98 12.68
CA GLN A 134 -11.16 4.63 11.41
C GLN A 134 -10.97 5.73 10.37
N GLY A 135 -10.90 5.33 9.11
CA GLY A 135 -10.75 6.24 7.99
C GLY A 135 -11.32 5.64 6.71
N MET A 136 -11.33 6.45 5.67
CA MET A 136 -11.85 6.07 4.36
C MET A 136 -10.69 5.69 3.45
N THR A 137 -10.51 4.39 3.24
CA THR A 137 -9.50 3.87 2.31
C THR A 137 -10.19 3.34 1.06
N LEU A 138 -9.95 3.96 -0.11
CA LEU A 138 -10.49 3.53 -1.40
C LEU A 138 -12.03 3.31 -1.41
N GLY A 139 -12.77 4.15 -0.68
CA GLY A 139 -14.23 4.07 -0.58
C GLY A 139 -14.74 3.10 0.50
N ILE A 140 -13.85 2.49 1.29
CA ILE A 140 -14.20 1.56 2.37
C ILE A 140 -13.85 2.22 3.72
N GLN A 141 -14.82 2.31 4.63
CA GLN A 141 -14.57 2.74 5.99
C GLN A 141 -13.91 1.60 6.78
N THR A 142 -12.63 1.73 7.09
CA THR A 142 -11.82 0.69 7.72
C THR A 142 -10.97 1.27 8.85
N LEU A 143 -10.26 0.42 9.59
CA LEU A 143 -9.22 0.89 10.51
C LEU A 143 -8.02 1.42 9.73
N GLU A 144 -7.56 2.61 10.09
CA GLU A 144 -6.37 3.25 9.54
C GLU A 144 -5.12 2.57 10.08
N THR A 145 -4.76 1.45 9.45
CA THR A 145 -3.53 0.71 9.72
C THR A 145 -2.29 1.40 9.13
N GLY A 146 -2.49 2.47 8.35
CA GLY A 146 -1.44 3.23 7.70
C GLY A 146 -0.54 2.38 6.80
N VAL A 147 0.74 2.76 6.75
CA VAL A 147 1.76 2.07 5.94
C VAL A 147 1.96 0.62 6.40
N PHE A 148 1.81 0.37 7.71
CA PHE A 148 2.02 -0.95 8.30
C PHE A 148 1.08 -2.01 7.72
N GLY A 149 -0.22 -1.73 7.64
CA GLY A 149 -1.19 -2.66 7.04
C GLY A 149 -0.87 -2.98 5.57
N GLY A 150 -0.40 -1.98 4.84
CA GLY A 150 0.08 -2.15 3.47
C GLY A 150 1.27 -3.12 3.39
N VAL A 151 2.32 -2.87 4.18
CA VAL A 151 3.53 -3.71 4.21
C VAL A 151 3.22 -5.15 4.59
N VAL A 152 2.37 -5.37 5.60
CA VAL A 152 1.97 -6.71 6.04
C VAL A 152 1.31 -7.46 4.88
N ILE A 153 0.33 -6.85 4.21
CA ILE A 153 -0.34 -7.47 3.06
C ILE A 153 0.62 -7.69 1.88
N GLY A 154 1.53 -6.75 1.62
CA GLY A 154 2.55 -6.89 0.58
C GLY A 154 3.48 -8.09 0.84
N LEU A 155 3.91 -8.27 2.10
CA LEU A 155 4.73 -9.40 2.53
C LEU A 155 3.98 -10.74 2.44
N VAL A 156 2.74 -10.79 2.93
CA VAL A 156 1.88 -11.98 2.84
C VAL A 156 1.67 -12.38 1.38
N THR A 157 1.32 -11.41 0.54
CA THR A 157 1.13 -11.63 -0.90
C THR A 157 2.42 -12.13 -1.56
N CYS A 158 3.58 -11.55 -1.23
CA CYS A 158 4.85 -12.00 -1.77
C CYS A 158 5.18 -13.44 -1.34
N ALA A 159 4.95 -13.80 -0.08
CA ALA A 159 5.20 -15.14 0.42
C ALA A 159 4.30 -16.17 -0.29
N LEU A 160 3.03 -15.83 -0.51
CA LEU A 160 2.09 -16.65 -1.26
C LEU A 160 2.48 -16.72 -2.75
N HIS A 161 2.88 -15.61 -3.36
CA HIS A 161 3.34 -15.59 -4.75
C HIS A 161 4.51 -16.55 -4.95
N HIS A 162 5.54 -16.49 -4.10
CA HIS A 162 6.70 -17.39 -4.23
C HIS A 162 6.34 -18.87 -4.09
N ARG A 163 5.33 -19.21 -3.28
CA ARG A 163 4.88 -20.59 -3.07
C ARG A 163 3.93 -21.09 -4.15
N PHE A 164 3.03 -20.23 -4.64
CA PHE A 164 1.87 -20.64 -5.44
C PHE A 164 1.94 -20.25 -6.92
N ASN A 165 2.91 -19.42 -7.34
CA ASN A 165 3.01 -18.93 -8.72
C ASN A 165 3.23 -20.03 -9.78
N LYS A 166 3.69 -21.23 -9.38
CA LYS A 166 3.92 -22.37 -10.31
C LYS A 166 3.06 -23.59 -9.98
N ILE A 167 2.00 -23.44 -9.19
CA ILE A 167 1.15 -24.58 -8.84
C ILE A 167 0.31 -25.03 -10.04
N ALA A 168 0.37 -26.33 -10.33
CA ALA A 168 -0.53 -26.97 -11.28
C ALA A 168 -1.74 -27.49 -10.52
N LEU A 169 -2.92 -27.00 -10.87
CA LEU A 169 -4.19 -27.46 -10.31
C LEU A 169 -4.75 -28.64 -11.14
N PRO A 170 -5.58 -29.51 -10.54
CA PRO A 170 -6.22 -30.61 -11.25
C PRO A 170 -7.08 -30.09 -12.42
N GLN A 171 -7.37 -30.96 -13.40
CA GLN A 171 -7.88 -30.59 -14.72
C GLN A 171 -9.14 -29.70 -14.71
N PHE A 172 -10.00 -29.84 -13.70
CA PHE A 172 -11.22 -29.04 -13.52
C PHE A 172 -10.97 -27.61 -12.96
N LEU A 173 -9.83 -27.37 -12.28
CA LEU A 173 -9.39 -26.05 -11.80
C LEU A 173 -8.19 -25.50 -12.57
N GLY A 174 -7.79 -26.15 -13.67
CA GLY A 174 -6.60 -25.79 -14.45
C GLY A 174 -6.56 -24.32 -14.92
N PHE A 175 -7.74 -23.70 -15.10
CA PHE A 175 -7.86 -22.27 -15.43
C PHE A 175 -7.24 -21.34 -14.38
N PHE A 176 -7.30 -21.72 -13.11
CA PHE A 176 -6.75 -20.96 -11.98
C PHE A 176 -5.31 -21.34 -11.66
N GLY A 177 -4.69 -22.24 -12.40
CA GLY A 177 -3.30 -22.66 -12.17
C GLY A 177 -2.28 -21.54 -12.37
N GLY A 178 -1.10 -21.72 -11.78
CA GLY A 178 0.04 -20.82 -11.91
C GLY A 178 -0.21 -19.43 -11.33
N SER A 179 0.18 -18.39 -12.06
CA SER A 179 0.16 -16.99 -11.58
C SER A 179 -1.24 -16.44 -11.32
N ARG A 180 -2.28 -17.05 -11.89
CA ARG A 180 -3.69 -16.66 -11.68
C ARG A 180 -4.24 -17.13 -10.34
N PHE A 181 -3.60 -18.11 -9.71
CA PHE A 181 -3.98 -18.58 -8.37
C PHE A 181 -3.63 -17.57 -7.27
N VAL A 182 -2.57 -16.77 -7.52
CA VAL A 182 -1.98 -15.89 -6.50
C VAL A 182 -2.98 -14.85 -5.97
N PRO A 183 -3.76 -14.13 -6.79
CA PRO A 183 -4.81 -13.23 -6.29
C PRO A 183 -5.86 -13.93 -5.41
N ILE A 184 -6.23 -15.18 -5.74
CA ILE A 184 -7.27 -15.93 -5.03
C ILE A 184 -6.80 -16.29 -3.63
N ILE A 185 -5.62 -16.92 -3.52
CA ILE A 185 -5.06 -17.32 -2.22
C ILE A 185 -4.71 -16.09 -1.37
N SER A 186 -4.23 -15.00 -1.98
CA SER A 186 -3.88 -13.77 -1.27
C SER A 186 -5.12 -13.07 -0.70
N SER A 187 -6.24 -13.10 -1.42
CA SER A 187 -7.53 -12.60 -0.93
C SER A 187 -8.05 -13.42 0.26
N LEU A 188 -7.92 -14.75 0.20
CA LEU A 188 -8.27 -15.64 1.32
C LEU A 188 -7.41 -15.35 2.56
N ALA A 189 -6.10 -15.19 2.39
CA ALA A 189 -5.19 -14.85 3.48
C ALA A 189 -5.48 -13.45 4.05
N ALA A 190 -5.80 -12.47 3.19
CA ALA A 190 -6.16 -11.12 3.60
C ALA A 190 -7.43 -11.05 4.44
N ARG A 191 -8.40 -11.94 4.19
CA ARG A 191 -9.60 -12.07 5.04
C ARG A 191 -9.21 -12.48 6.46
N LEU A 192 -8.31 -13.46 6.60
CA LEU A 192 -7.81 -13.89 7.92
C LEU A 192 -6.99 -12.79 8.60
N ALA A 193 -6.15 -12.09 7.84
CA ALA A 193 -5.37 -10.95 8.35
C ALA A 193 -6.29 -9.82 8.84
N GLY A 194 -7.32 -9.45 8.07
CA GLY A 194 -8.31 -8.44 8.45
C GLY A 194 -9.12 -8.85 9.68
N ALA A 195 -9.39 -10.14 9.87
CA ALA A 195 -10.04 -10.64 11.08
C ALA A 195 -9.16 -10.57 12.33
N LEU A 196 -7.84 -10.73 12.17
CA LEU A 196 -6.87 -10.62 13.26
C LEU A 196 -6.54 -9.17 13.67
N MET A 197 -6.62 -8.22 12.73
CA MET A 197 -6.23 -6.82 12.93
C MET A 197 -7.34 -5.92 13.50
N LYS A 198 -8.54 -6.45 13.73
CA LYS A 198 -9.76 -5.70 14.07
C LYS A 198 -9.98 -5.52 15.58
#